data_AF-A0AA39N9G8-F1
#
_entry.id   AF-A0AA39N9G8-F1
#
_cell.length_a   1.000
_cell.length_b   1.000
_cell.length_c   1.000
_cell.angle_alpha   90.00
_cell.angle_beta   90.00
_cell.angle_gamma   90.00
#
_symmetry.space_group_name_H-M   'P 1'
#
loop_
_entity.id
_entity.type
_entity.pdbx_description
1 polymer ?
#
loop_
_entity_poly.entity_id
_entity_poly.type
_entity_poly.pdbx_seq_one_letter_code
_entity_poly.pdbx_strand_id
1 'polypeptide(L)'
;MPPARLRALQQAASSDKSSPEYQRLSWDALRKSITGIVNRVNIVNIKEVVPEMFAENLIRGRGLFARSIMKAQAASLPFTPVFAALVAIINTKLPQSIPPRFQRNDKIICHSTTTFIAHLVNQAVAHEIIALQIIVLLVERPTDDSIEIAVGFMREVVLNEGSISQRVQYMIEVLMQVRKDKYKDNPILPEGLDLVEEDEQITHEIQLEQDLQVQEGLNIFKFDPDYIKNEERYKDIKAEILGEESDEESGSDESSDSDDEEVAESKEGIEDRTETNLVNLRRTIYLTIMNALVYEEAVHETVEDSA
;
A
#
# COMPACT_ATOMS: atom_id res chain seq x y z
N MET A 1 30.50 17.17 3.93
CA MET A 1 30.87 18.08 2.81
C MET A 1 30.24 19.45 3.06
N PRO A 2 30.95 20.56 2.83
CA PRO A 2 30.40 21.91 2.98
C PRO A 2 29.27 22.18 1.97
N PRO A 3 28.19 22.91 2.35
CA PRO A 3 27.00 23.13 1.49
C PRO A 3 27.29 23.78 0.13
N ALA A 4 28.31 24.65 0.06
CA ALA A 4 28.70 25.32 -1.18
C ALA A 4 29.36 24.36 -2.19
N ARG A 5 30.16 23.41 -1.69
CA ARG A 5 30.82 22.40 -2.53
C ARG A 5 29.84 21.37 -3.07
N LEU A 6 28.78 21.09 -2.32
CA LEU A 6 27.67 20.22 -2.71
C LEU A 6 26.83 20.89 -3.82
N ARG A 7 26.53 22.18 -3.70
CA ARG A 7 25.85 22.96 -4.76
C ARG A 7 26.66 23.07 -6.06
N ALA A 8 27.97 23.28 -5.97
CA ALA A 8 28.84 23.32 -7.14
C ALA A 8 28.94 21.94 -7.83
N LEU A 9 28.99 20.85 -7.06
CA LEU A 9 28.95 19.49 -7.61
C LEU A 9 27.58 19.17 -8.25
N GLN A 10 26.49 19.66 -7.66
CA GLN A 10 25.13 19.51 -8.19
C GLN A 10 24.93 20.22 -9.54
N GLN A 11 25.49 21.43 -9.69
CA GLN A 11 25.44 22.20 -10.93
C GLN A 11 26.35 21.64 -12.03
N ALA A 12 27.43 20.96 -11.67
CA ALA A 12 28.32 20.32 -12.64
C ALA A 12 27.82 18.93 -13.08
N ALA A 13 27.14 18.19 -12.18
CA ALA A 13 26.55 16.88 -12.47
C ALA A 13 25.21 16.96 -13.23
N SER A 14 24.61 18.15 -13.36
CA SER A 14 23.29 18.33 -14.00
C SER A 14 23.30 18.26 -15.53
N SER A 15 24.47 18.13 -16.18
CA SER A 15 24.57 18.06 -17.64
C SER A 15 24.33 16.65 -18.20
N ASP A 16 24.69 15.60 -17.45
CA ASP A 16 24.48 14.21 -17.86
C ASP A 16 23.71 13.43 -16.79
N LYS A 17 22.40 13.27 -17.05
CA LYS A 17 21.48 12.53 -16.17
C LYS A 17 21.81 11.04 -16.08
N SER A 18 22.56 10.48 -17.03
CA SER A 18 22.96 9.07 -17.00
C SER A 18 24.17 8.80 -16.11
N SER A 19 24.93 9.84 -15.74
CA SER A 19 26.17 9.70 -14.99
C SER A 19 25.98 9.07 -13.60
N PRO A 20 26.93 8.24 -13.11
CA PRO A 20 26.89 7.70 -11.76
C PRO A 20 26.79 8.77 -10.67
N GLU A 21 27.42 9.93 -10.88
CA GLU A 21 27.40 11.06 -9.96
C GLU A 21 26.00 11.68 -9.85
N TYR A 22 25.33 11.91 -10.99
CA TYR A 22 23.96 12.41 -11.02
C TYR A 22 23.01 11.42 -10.36
N GLN A 23 23.08 10.13 -10.73
CA GLN A 23 22.21 9.11 -10.16
C GLN A 23 22.38 8.96 -8.65
N ARG A 24 23.61 9.10 -8.14
CA ARG A 24 23.86 9.04 -6.70
C ARG A 24 23.30 10.25 -5.97
N LEU A 25 23.42 11.42 -6.57
CA LEU A 25 22.83 12.64 -6.07
C LEU A 25 21.30 12.56 -6.06
N SER A 26 20.68 12.07 -7.13
CA SER A 26 19.23 11.90 -7.22
C SER A 26 18.73 10.84 -6.24
N TRP A 27 19.48 9.76 -6.03
CA TRP A 27 19.20 8.76 -4.99
C TRP A 27 19.22 9.35 -3.57
N ASP A 28 20.21 10.19 -3.26
CA ASP A 28 20.31 10.86 -1.96
C ASP A 28 19.18 11.88 -1.75
N ALA A 29 18.72 12.54 -2.82
CA ALA A 29 17.55 13.42 -2.78
C ALA A 29 16.26 12.61 -2.55
N LEU A 30 16.03 11.56 -3.34
CA LEU A 30 14.90 10.63 -3.22
C LEU A 30 14.78 10.09 -1.78
N ARG A 31 15.89 9.60 -1.20
CA ARG A 31 15.94 9.12 0.18
C ARG A 31 15.49 10.19 1.18
N LYS A 32 15.97 11.43 1.03
CA LYS A 32 15.61 12.54 1.93
C LYS A 32 14.15 12.93 1.78
N SER A 33 13.65 12.96 0.54
CA SER A 33 12.26 13.31 0.24
C SER A 33 11.31 12.29 0.84
N ILE A 34 11.46 11.00 0.50
CA ILE A 34 10.66 9.89 1.07
C ILE A 34 10.69 9.93 2.61
N THR A 35 11.88 10.06 3.21
CA THR A 35 12.00 10.12 4.68
C THR A 35 11.27 11.34 5.26
N GLY A 36 11.37 12.49 4.59
CA GLY A 36 10.71 13.73 4.99
C GLY A 36 9.19 13.67 4.87
N ILE A 37 8.67 13.01 3.84
CA ILE A 37 7.24 12.81 3.64
C ILE A 37 6.68 11.85 4.71
N VAL A 38 7.31 10.69 4.90
CA VAL A 38 6.91 9.71 5.92
C VAL A 38 6.90 10.31 7.33
N ASN A 39 7.89 11.12 7.69
CA ASN A 39 7.95 11.69 9.05
C ASN A 39 6.88 12.76 9.34
N ARG A 40 6.20 13.29 8.32
CA ARG A 40 5.19 14.35 8.47
C ARG A 40 3.75 13.85 8.32
N VAL A 41 3.56 12.61 7.87
CA VAL A 41 2.22 12.05 7.63
C VAL A 41 1.46 11.88 8.94
N ASN A 42 0.19 12.25 8.92
CA ASN A 42 -0.77 12.08 10.02
C ASN A 42 -2.19 11.98 9.44
N ILE A 43 -3.18 11.65 10.29
CA ILE A 43 -4.59 11.54 9.89
C ILE A 43 -5.11 12.77 9.14
N VAL A 44 -4.68 13.97 9.52
CA VAL A 44 -5.23 15.22 8.97
C VAL A 44 -4.71 15.49 7.55
N ASN A 45 -3.46 15.15 7.27
CA ASN A 45 -2.78 15.51 6.02
C ASN A 45 -2.51 14.33 5.08
N ILE A 46 -2.92 13.10 5.42
CA ILE A 46 -2.59 11.92 4.61
C ILE A 46 -3.05 12.06 3.16
N LYS A 47 -4.21 12.69 2.91
CA LYS A 47 -4.73 12.94 1.56
C LYS A 47 -3.85 13.90 0.73
N GLU A 48 -3.17 14.84 1.37
CA GLU A 48 -2.23 15.77 0.72
C GLU A 48 -0.85 15.13 0.54
N VAL A 49 -0.46 14.30 1.51
CA VAL A 49 0.83 13.58 1.52
C VAL A 49 0.88 12.48 0.47
N VAL A 50 -0.24 11.83 0.16
CA VAL A 50 -0.29 10.72 -0.80
C VAL A 50 0.18 11.15 -2.20
N PRO A 51 -0.35 12.24 -2.81
CA PRO A 51 0.18 12.76 -4.07
C PRO A 51 1.67 13.13 -4.01
N GLU A 52 2.13 13.76 -2.92
CA GLU A 52 3.56 14.06 -2.73
C GLU A 52 4.41 12.78 -2.73
N MET A 53 3.89 11.69 -2.16
CA MET A 53 4.60 10.41 -2.11
C MET A 53 4.67 9.75 -3.49
N PHE A 54 3.58 9.78 -4.28
CA PHE A 54 3.58 9.26 -5.65
C PHE A 54 4.40 10.12 -6.62
N ALA A 55 4.69 11.37 -6.28
CA ALA A 55 5.60 12.21 -7.05
C ALA A 55 7.07 11.73 -6.97
N GLU A 56 7.44 10.97 -5.93
CA GLU A 56 8.77 10.37 -5.77
C GLU A 56 8.83 8.99 -6.43
N ASN A 57 9.96 8.62 -7.06
CA ASN A 57 10.10 7.30 -7.70
C ASN A 57 10.09 6.15 -6.68
N LEU A 58 8.91 5.65 -6.34
CA LEU A 58 8.70 4.57 -5.36
C LEU A 58 9.13 3.20 -5.89
N ILE A 59 9.19 2.97 -7.21
CA ILE A 59 9.70 1.71 -7.76
C ILE A 59 11.20 1.60 -7.50
N ARG A 60 11.95 2.65 -7.85
CA ARG A 60 13.39 2.77 -7.56
C ARG A 60 13.64 2.88 -6.06
N GLY A 61 12.79 3.64 -5.37
CA GLY A 61 12.87 3.95 -3.94
C GLY A 61 12.23 2.92 -3.01
N ARG A 62 11.73 1.78 -3.50
CA ARG A 62 10.92 0.85 -2.68
C ARG A 62 11.58 0.39 -1.39
N GLY A 63 12.89 0.14 -1.45
CA GLY A 63 13.68 -0.18 -0.25
C GLY A 63 13.75 1.00 0.73
N LEU A 64 13.98 2.21 0.21
CA LEU A 64 14.02 3.45 0.99
C LEU A 64 12.68 3.72 1.66
N PHE A 65 11.57 3.57 0.93
CA PHE A 65 10.21 3.72 1.43
C PHE A 65 9.92 2.73 2.56
N ALA A 66 10.11 1.43 2.31
CA ALA A 66 9.87 0.40 3.32
C ALA A 66 10.73 0.61 4.56
N ARG A 67 12.02 0.91 4.41
CA ARG A 67 12.91 1.23 5.52
C ARG A 67 12.45 2.47 6.28
N SER A 68 11.98 3.50 5.58
CA SER A 68 11.52 4.74 6.20
C SER A 68 10.27 4.49 7.04
N ILE A 69 9.28 3.78 6.50
CA ILE A 69 8.05 3.40 7.21
C ILE A 69 8.37 2.56 8.44
N MET A 70 9.17 1.49 8.29
CA MET A 70 9.55 0.62 9.40
C MET A 70 10.25 1.39 10.52
N LYS A 71 11.14 2.33 10.17
CA LYS A 71 11.83 3.16 11.16
C LYS A 71 10.92 4.16 11.85
N ALA A 72 10.06 4.84 11.09
CA ALA A 72 9.14 5.83 11.62
C ALA A 72 8.11 5.18 12.55
N GLN A 73 7.56 4.04 12.15
CA GLN A 73 6.62 3.25 12.95
C GLN A 73 7.25 2.75 14.25
N ALA A 74 8.44 2.15 14.20
CA ALA A 74 9.14 1.68 15.39
C ALA A 74 9.54 2.84 16.35
N ALA A 75 9.72 4.06 15.83
CA ALA A 75 9.99 5.24 16.62
C ALA A 75 8.72 5.91 17.19
N SER A 76 7.54 5.63 16.62
CA SER A 76 6.28 6.28 16.99
C SER A 76 5.06 5.37 16.79
N LEU A 77 4.90 4.42 17.72
CA LEU A 77 3.80 3.44 17.71
C LEU A 77 2.39 4.04 17.59
N PRO A 78 2.05 5.20 18.21
CA PRO A 78 0.71 5.77 18.08
C PRO A 78 0.31 6.14 16.65
N PHE A 79 1.28 6.35 15.74
CA PHE A 79 1.03 6.65 14.33
C PHE A 79 0.96 5.41 13.45
N THR A 80 1.07 4.20 14.00
CA THR A 80 1.02 2.94 13.23
C THR A 80 -0.21 2.82 12.32
N PRO A 81 -1.44 3.21 12.75
CA PRO A 81 -2.60 3.19 11.84
C PRO A 81 -2.41 4.08 10.60
N VAL A 82 -1.77 5.24 10.75
CA VAL A 82 -1.50 6.19 9.65
C VAL A 82 -0.48 5.59 8.69
N PHE A 83 0.58 4.99 9.21
CA PHE A 83 1.59 4.33 8.38
C PHE A 83 0.99 3.13 7.63
N ALA A 84 0.10 2.37 8.25
CA ALA A 84 -0.60 1.27 7.61
C ALA A 84 -1.55 1.77 6.50
N ALA A 85 -2.30 2.84 6.74
CA ALA A 85 -3.14 3.47 5.72
C ALA A 85 -2.33 3.96 4.51
N LEU A 86 -1.20 4.63 4.75
CA LEU A 86 -0.31 5.08 3.67
C LEU A 86 0.24 3.89 2.87
N VAL A 87 0.62 2.81 3.55
CA VAL A 87 1.07 1.57 2.89
C VAL A 87 -0.06 0.93 2.07
N ALA A 88 -1.29 0.89 2.59
CA ALA A 88 -2.45 0.34 1.87
C ALA A 88 -2.73 1.10 0.57
N ILE A 89 -2.74 2.45 0.63
CA ILE A 89 -2.93 3.30 -0.55
C ILE A 89 -1.84 3.03 -1.60
N ILE A 90 -0.57 2.99 -1.18
CA ILE A 90 0.54 2.71 -2.11
C ILE A 90 0.45 1.29 -2.67
N ASN A 91 -0.02 0.32 -1.89
CA ASN A 91 -0.17 -1.06 -2.30
C ASN A 91 -1.14 -1.21 -3.48
N THR A 92 -2.24 -0.45 -3.49
CA THR A 92 -3.25 -0.53 -4.55
C THR A 92 -2.70 -0.14 -5.93
N LYS A 93 -1.82 0.87 -5.98
CA LYS A 93 -1.27 1.38 -7.24
C LYS A 93 0.11 0.78 -7.58
N LEU A 94 0.89 0.41 -6.57
CA LEU A 94 2.27 -0.09 -6.72
C LEU A 94 2.55 -1.28 -5.79
N PRO A 95 1.90 -2.45 -5.99
CA PRO A 95 2.01 -3.60 -5.08
C PRO A 95 3.45 -4.14 -4.96
N GLN A 96 4.23 -4.03 -6.04
CA GLN A 96 5.64 -4.45 -6.09
C GLN A 96 6.58 -3.58 -5.22
N SER A 97 6.10 -2.45 -4.71
CA SER A 97 6.87 -1.53 -3.88
C SER A 97 6.88 -1.92 -2.40
N ILE A 98 6.02 -2.85 -1.98
CA ILE A 98 5.99 -3.36 -0.61
C ILE A 98 6.87 -4.61 -0.53
N PRO A 99 7.96 -4.61 0.25
CA PRO A 99 8.79 -5.78 0.37
C PRO A 99 8.04 -6.90 1.13
N PRO A 100 8.23 -8.17 0.74
CA PRO A 100 7.54 -9.31 1.38
C PRO A 100 7.87 -9.52 2.86
N ARG A 101 8.87 -8.83 3.43
CA ARG A 101 9.40 -9.13 4.77
C ARG A 101 9.65 -7.89 5.62
N PHE A 102 9.06 -7.89 6.82
CA PHE A 102 9.21 -6.85 7.85
C PHE A 102 9.99 -7.33 9.10
N GLN A 103 10.97 -8.22 8.96
CA GLN A 103 11.59 -8.89 10.12
C GLN A 103 13.04 -8.47 10.38
N ARG A 104 13.33 -8.01 11.61
CA ARG A 104 14.64 -8.10 12.27
C ARG A 104 14.47 -8.56 13.71
N ASN A 105 15.38 -9.41 14.16
CA ASN A 105 15.29 -10.16 15.41
C ASN A 105 15.76 -9.30 16.61
N ASP A 106 14.86 -8.47 17.17
CA ASP A 106 15.12 -7.70 18.40
C ASP A 106 13.83 -7.53 19.23
N LYS A 107 13.95 -7.46 20.56
CA LYS A 107 12.87 -7.52 21.55
C LYS A 107 11.86 -6.36 21.44
N ILE A 108 12.36 -5.14 21.25
CA ILE A 108 11.53 -3.94 21.01
C ILE A 108 10.95 -3.96 19.59
N ILE A 109 11.66 -4.62 18.67
CA ILE A 109 11.22 -4.81 17.29
C ILE A 109 10.06 -5.81 17.25
N CYS A 110 10.00 -6.81 18.12
CA CYS A 110 8.87 -7.76 18.14
C CYS A 110 7.53 -7.04 18.41
N HIS A 111 7.43 -6.20 19.45
CA HIS A 111 6.18 -5.49 19.76
C HIS A 111 5.79 -4.46 18.67
N SER A 112 6.76 -3.68 18.18
CA SER A 112 6.50 -2.71 17.10
C SER A 112 6.10 -3.41 15.79
N THR A 113 6.78 -4.50 15.44
CA THR A 113 6.51 -5.30 14.24
C THR A 113 5.16 -5.99 14.31
N THR A 114 4.81 -6.61 15.45
CA THR A 114 3.50 -7.23 15.60
C THR A 114 2.39 -6.19 15.55
N THR A 115 2.55 -5.04 16.23
CA THR A 115 1.59 -3.93 16.13
C THR A 115 1.42 -3.45 14.68
N PHE A 116 2.51 -3.35 13.92
CA PHE A 116 2.40 -2.93 12.52
C PHE A 116 1.72 -3.98 11.64
N ILE A 117 2.07 -5.26 11.79
CA ILE A 117 1.41 -6.37 11.09
C ILE A 117 -0.09 -6.37 11.39
N ALA A 118 -0.49 -6.09 12.63
CA ALA A 118 -1.91 -6.00 13.00
C ALA A 118 -2.65 -4.95 12.16
N HIS A 119 -2.11 -3.74 12.08
CA HIS A 119 -2.74 -2.67 11.28
C HIS A 119 -2.66 -2.94 9.77
N LEU A 120 -1.64 -3.66 9.28
CA LEU A 120 -1.59 -4.08 7.88
C LEU A 120 -2.65 -5.15 7.56
N VAL A 121 -2.97 -6.04 8.51
CA VAL A 121 -4.10 -6.98 8.39
C VAL A 121 -5.43 -6.23 8.43
N ASN A 122 -5.58 -5.26 9.35
CA ASN A 122 -6.81 -4.45 9.43
C ASN A 122 -7.06 -3.59 8.17
N GLN A 123 -5.99 -3.20 7.46
CA GLN A 123 -6.04 -2.50 6.18
C GLN A 123 -6.05 -3.45 4.96
N ALA A 124 -6.23 -4.76 5.17
CA ALA A 124 -6.24 -5.81 4.14
C ALA A 124 -4.98 -5.83 3.23
N VAL A 125 -3.85 -5.30 3.71
CA VAL A 125 -2.56 -5.41 2.99
C VAL A 125 -1.96 -6.79 3.19
N ALA A 126 -2.13 -7.38 4.38
CA ALA A 126 -1.64 -8.71 4.71
C ALA A 126 -2.81 -9.63 5.05
N HIS A 127 -2.77 -10.86 4.55
CA HIS A 127 -3.81 -11.85 4.84
C HIS A 127 -3.78 -12.26 6.33
N GLU A 128 -4.95 -12.42 6.96
CA GLU A 128 -5.11 -12.75 8.39
C GLU A 128 -4.38 -14.02 8.85
N ILE A 129 -4.05 -14.94 7.93
CA ILE A 129 -3.25 -16.14 8.20
C ILE A 129 -1.93 -15.80 8.89
N ILE A 130 -1.26 -14.70 8.52
CA ILE A 130 0.00 -14.30 9.15
C ILE A 130 -0.22 -13.97 10.64
N ALA A 131 -1.34 -13.35 10.98
CA ALA A 131 -1.67 -13.01 12.36
C ALA A 131 -1.94 -14.28 13.18
N LEU A 132 -2.69 -15.22 12.61
CA LEU A 132 -2.93 -16.53 13.25
C LEU A 132 -1.62 -17.27 13.52
N GLN A 133 -0.72 -17.33 12.54
CA GLN A 133 0.58 -17.97 12.70
C GLN A 133 1.44 -17.29 13.77
N ILE A 134 1.44 -15.95 13.84
CA ILE A 134 2.15 -15.21 14.89
C ILE A 134 1.59 -15.51 16.27
N ILE A 135 0.26 -15.55 16.43
CA ILE A 135 -0.39 -15.88 17.71
C ILE A 135 -0.03 -17.31 18.13
N VAL A 136 -0.12 -18.28 17.21
CA VAL A 136 0.26 -19.68 17.49
C VAL A 136 1.71 -19.76 17.95
N LEU A 137 2.64 -19.09 17.27
CA LEU A 137 4.05 -19.07 17.64
C LEU A 137 4.30 -18.47 19.03
N LEU A 138 3.62 -17.37 19.37
CA LEU A 138 3.79 -16.70 20.67
C LEU A 138 3.23 -17.50 21.84
N VAL A 139 2.21 -18.34 21.59
CA VAL A 139 1.52 -19.14 22.61
C VAL A 139 2.03 -20.59 22.68
N GLU A 140 2.73 -21.10 21.66
CA GLU A 140 3.26 -22.47 21.64
C GLU A 140 4.19 -22.77 22.84
N ARG A 141 5.01 -21.78 23.23
CA ARG A 141 5.85 -21.84 24.44
C ARG A 141 5.67 -20.55 25.23
N PRO A 142 4.63 -20.47 26.09
CA PRO A 142 4.23 -19.22 26.71
C PRO A 142 5.28 -18.75 27.72
N THR A 143 5.69 -17.52 27.57
CA THR A 143 6.50 -16.76 28.53
C THR A 143 5.75 -15.48 28.88
N ASP A 144 6.05 -14.85 30.02
CA ASP A 144 5.40 -13.58 30.37
C ASP A 144 5.53 -12.53 29.25
N ASP A 145 6.70 -12.47 28.59
CA ASP A 145 6.98 -11.58 27.45
C ASP A 145 6.21 -11.98 26.18
N SER A 146 6.21 -13.26 25.78
CA SER A 146 5.53 -13.71 24.55
C SER A 146 4.01 -13.55 24.67
N ILE A 147 3.48 -13.73 25.87
CA ILE A 147 2.07 -13.59 26.16
C ILE A 147 1.66 -12.11 26.24
N GLU A 148 2.48 -11.22 26.79
CA GLU A 148 2.23 -9.77 26.72
C GLU A 148 2.14 -9.28 25.28
N ILE A 149 3.07 -9.75 24.42
CA ILE A 149 3.04 -9.43 22.99
C ILE A 149 1.80 -10.03 22.31
N ALA A 150 1.45 -11.29 22.62
CA ALA A 150 0.27 -11.95 22.06
C ALA A 150 -1.02 -11.23 22.45
N VAL A 151 -1.15 -10.80 23.71
CA VAL A 151 -2.30 -10.02 24.20
C VAL A 151 -2.37 -8.66 23.51
N GLY A 152 -1.24 -7.94 23.42
CA GLY A 152 -1.19 -6.66 22.70
C GLY A 152 -1.57 -6.80 21.22
N PHE A 153 -1.05 -7.83 20.56
CA PHE A 153 -1.35 -8.14 19.16
C PHE A 153 -2.81 -8.59 18.97
N MET A 154 -3.35 -9.46 19.82
CA MET A 154 -4.76 -9.86 19.80
C MET A 154 -5.72 -8.72 20.16
N ARG A 155 -5.28 -7.69 20.89
CA ARG A 155 -6.09 -6.47 21.09
C ARG A 155 -6.32 -5.76 19.75
N GLU A 156 -5.30 -5.73 18.91
CA GLU A 156 -5.36 -5.11 17.59
C GLU A 156 -5.98 -6.03 16.52
N VAL A 157 -5.96 -7.38 16.68
CA VAL A 157 -6.35 -8.38 15.65
C VAL A 157 -7.50 -9.35 16.03
N VAL A 158 -7.97 -9.41 17.29
CA VAL A 158 -9.06 -10.28 17.83
C VAL A 158 -8.64 -11.71 18.30
N LEU A 159 -9.31 -12.22 19.36
CA LEU A 159 -8.88 -13.15 20.44
C LEU A 159 -9.22 -14.66 20.34
N ASN A 160 -8.50 -15.51 21.13
CA ASN A 160 -8.96 -16.82 21.64
C ASN A 160 -8.51 -17.15 23.10
N GLU A 161 -9.18 -18.12 23.76
CA GLU A 161 -9.13 -18.45 25.21
C GLU A 161 -8.05 -19.47 25.63
N GLY A 162 -7.46 -19.29 26.83
CA GLY A 162 -6.53 -20.24 27.47
C GLY A 162 -6.14 -19.85 28.90
N SER A 163 -5.63 -20.81 29.69
CA SER A 163 -5.22 -20.60 31.10
C SER A 163 -3.80 -20.05 31.23
N ILE A 164 -3.60 -19.02 32.04
CA ILE A 164 -2.41 -18.14 32.04
C ILE A 164 -2.16 -17.48 33.41
N SER A 165 -0.98 -16.88 33.61
CA SER A 165 -0.53 -16.26 34.86
C SER A 165 -1.35 -15.03 35.27
N GLN A 166 -1.33 -14.64 36.56
CA GLN A 166 -2.18 -13.57 37.12
C GLN A 166 -2.00 -12.19 36.45
N ARG A 167 -0.78 -11.84 36.00
CA ARG A 167 -0.52 -10.60 35.25
C ARG A 167 -1.22 -10.62 33.89
N VAL A 168 -1.16 -11.76 33.21
CA VAL A 168 -1.82 -11.94 31.94
C VAL A 168 -3.33 -12.05 32.13
N GLN A 169 -3.79 -12.62 33.25
CA GLN A 169 -5.21 -12.68 33.59
C GLN A 169 -5.81 -11.27 33.64
N TYR A 170 -5.12 -10.29 34.24
CA TYR A 170 -5.54 -8.88 34.17
C TYR A 170 -5.58 -8.35 32.73
N MET A 171 -4.59 -8.69 31.90
CA MET A 171 -4.58 -8.25 30.50
C MET A 171 -5.69 -8.92 29.67
N ILE A 172 -6.04 -10.18 29.94
CA ILE A 172 -7.19 -10.87 29.36
C ILE A 172 -8.49 -10.29 29.89
N GLU A 173 -8.61 -9.95 31.16
CA GLU A 173 -9.80 -9.30 31.72
C GLU A 173 -10.01 -7.92 31.05
N VAL A 174 -8.95 -7.15 30.83
CA VAL A 174 -9.00 -5.91 30.04
C VAL A 174 -9.45 -6.19 28.60
N LEU A 175 -8.90 -7.21 27.94
CA LEU A 175 -9.30 -7.64 26.59
C LEU A 175 -10.77 -8.09 26.51
N MET A 176 -11.24 -8.86 27.49
CA MET A 176 -12.63 -9.31 27.59
C MET A 176 -13.56 -8.13 27.85
N GLN A 177 -13.11 -7.12 28.60
CA GLN A 177 -13.83 -5.87 28.77
C GLN A 177 -13.89 -5.07 27.46
N VAL A 178 -12.78 -4.98 26.70
CA VAL A 178 -12.77 -4.37 25.36
C VAL A 178 -13.74 -5.08 24.41
N ARG A 179 -13.76 -6.42 24.42
CA ARG A 179 -14.70 -7.24 23.63
C ARG A 179 -16.15 -7.02 24.06
N LYS A 180 -16.41 -6.98 25.37
CA LYS A 180 -17.75 -6.73 25.94
C LYS A 180 -18.26 -5.33 25.59
N ASP A 181 -17.35 -4.37 25.55
CA ASP A 181 -17.60 -3.00 25.11
C ASP A 181 -17.59 -2.86 23.57
N LYS A 182 -17.58 -3.98 22.84
CA LYS A 182 -17.58 -4.05 21.37
C LYS A 182 -16.52 -3.15 20.72
N TYR A 183 -15.32 -3.11 21.30
CA TYR A 183 -14.17 -2.40 20.74
C TYR A 183 -14.39 -0.89 20.56
N LYS A 184 -15.28 -0.26 21.34
CA LYS A 184 -15.62 1.17 21.22
C LYS A 184 -14.40 2.11 21.14
N ASP A 185 -13.32 1.78 21.86
CA ASP A 185 -12.08 2.59 21.93
C ASP A 185 -10.96 2.04 21.01
N ASN A 186 -11.21 0.95 20.28
CA ASN A 186 -10.24 0.27 19.40
C ASN A 186 -10.92 -0.10 18.07
N PRO A 187 -11.38 0.90 17.27
CA PRO A 187 -11.99 0.63 15.96
C PRO A 187 -10.97 -0.03 15.01
N ILE A 188 -11.44 -0.94 14.14
CA ILE A 188 -10.60 -1.66 13.16
C ILE A 188 -9.81 -0.69 12.30
N LEU A 189 -10.50 0.33 11.78
CA LEU A 189 -9.94 1.47 11.07
C LEU A 189 -10.40 2.76 11.78
N PRO A 190 -9.46 3.63 12.20
CA PRO A 190 -9.81 4.95 12.70
C PRO A 190 -10.52 5.79 11.64
N GLU A 191 -11.41 6.68 12.07
CA GLU A 191 -12.12 7.58 11.16
C GLU A 191 -11.13 8.42 10.33
N GLY A 192 -11.34 8.46 9.02
CA GLY A 192 -10.46 9.17 8.07
C GLY A 192 -9.26 8.36 7.56
N LEU A 193 -9.08 7.11 8.00
CA LEU A 193 -8.03 6.20 7.50
C LEU A 193 -8.54 5.05 6.62
N ASP A 194 -9.85 4.94 6.46
CA ASP A 194 -10.48 4.10 5.45
C ASP A 194 -10.49 4.87 4.12
N LEU A 195 -9.43 4.68 3.33
CA LEU A 195 -9.10 5.48 2.15
C LEU A 195 -8.97 4.62 0.88
N VAL A 196 -9.19 3.31 1.00
CA VAL A 196 -9.03 2.34 -0.08
C VAL A 196 -10.29 1.51 -0.17
N GLU A 197 -10.97 1.61 -1.31
CA GLU A 197 -12.17 0.82 -1.61
C GLU A 197 -11.85 -0.69 -1.61
N GLU A 198 -12.82 -1.50 -1.17
CA GLU A 198 -12.64 -2.93 -0.93
C GLU A 198 -12.17 -3.71 -2.18
N ASP A 199 -12.61 -3.32 -3.37
CA ASP A 199 -12.24 -3.94 -4.64
C ASP A 199 -10.87 -3.51 -5.18
N GLU A 200 -10.31 -2.40 -4.67
CA GLU A 200 -8.94 -1.96 -4.98
C GLU A 200 -7.89 -2.55 -4.01
N GLN A 201 -8.32 -3.23 -2.95
CA GLN A 201 -7.40 -3.81 -1.95
C GLN A 201 -6.62 -4.99 -2.55
N ILE A 202 -5.30 -4.96 -2.34
CA ILE A 202 -4.40 -6.04 -2.76
C ILE A 202 -3.85 -6.77 -1.53
N THR A 203 -4.45 -7.90 -1.19
CA THR A 203 -4.05 -8.67 -0.01
C THR A 203 -2.90 -9.63 -0.34
N HIS A 204 -1.79 -9.51 0.38
CA HIS A 204 -0.65 -10.43 0.23
C HIS A 204 -0.78 -11.62 1.19
N GLU A 205 -0.77 -12.83 0.64
CA GLU A 205 -0.68 -14.06 1.44
C GLU A 205 0.78 -14.33 1.80
N ILE A 206 1.13 -14.11 3.07
CA ILE A 206 2.49 -14.30 3.59
C ILE A 206 2.43 -15.33 4.70
N GLN A 207 3.35 -16.30 4.67
CA GLN A 207 3.48 -17.32 5.71
C GLN A 207 4.80 -17.13 6.49
N LEU A 208 4.78 -17.37 7.81
CA LEU A 208 5.98 -17.26 8.66
C LEU A 208 7.10 -18.22 8.26
N GLU A 209 6.74 -19.41 7.79
CA GLU A 209 7.68 -20.48 7.42
C GLU A 209 8.22 -20.31 5.99
N GLN A 210 7.70 -19.35 5.23
CA GLN A 210 8.13 -19.14 3.85
C GLN A 210 9.54 -18.54 3.79
N ASP A 211 10.36 -19.08 2.90
CA ASP A 211 11.67 -18.50 2.57
C ASP A 211 11.51 -17.19 1.78
N LEU A 212 11.35 -16.09 2.51
CA LEU A 212 11.23 -14.75 1.95
C LEU A 212 12.61 -14.17 1.65
N GLN A 213 12.82 -13.76 0.39
CA GLN A 213 14.06 -13.14 -0.05
C GLN A 213 14.28 -11.76 0.59
N VAL A 214 15.33 -11.63 1.38
CA VAL A 214 15.72 -10.38 2.02
C VAL A 214 16.44 -9.48 1.01
N GLN A 215 15.75 -8.46 0.50
CA GLN A 215 16.32 -7.53 -0.48
C GLN A 215 17.01 -6.32 0.20
N GLU A 216 17.90 -6.55 1.17
CA GLU A 216 18.58 -5.48 1.91
C GLU A 216 19.37 -4.52 1.01
N GLY A 217 19.87 -5.02 -0.11
CA GLY A 217 20.61 -4.25 -1.11
C GLY A 217 19.79 -3.17 -1.84
N LEU A 218 18.45 -3.19 -1.73
CA LEU A 218 17.60 -2.11 -2.29
C LEU A 218 17.74 -0.78 -1.54
N ASN A 219 18.31 -0.81 -0.34
CA ASN A 219 18.53 0.39 0.47
C ASN A 219 19.84 1.10 0.12
N ILE A 220 20.63 0.52 -0.78
CA ILE A 220 21.98 0.95 -1.12
C ILE A 220 21.95 1.41 -2.56
N PHE A 221 22.53 2.57 -2.82
CA PHE A 221 22.69 3.08 -4.17
C PHE A 221 23.44 2.07 -5.04
N LYS A 222 22.89 1.79 -6.22
CA LYS A 222 23.53 1.06 -7.30
C LYS A 222 23.39 1.88 -8.58
N PHE A 223 24.44 1.87 -9.38
CA PHE A 223 24.39 2.47 -10.71
C PHE A 223 23.39 1.71 -11.57
N ASP A 224 22.53 2.44 -12.27
CA ASP A 224 21.54 1.92 -13.20
C ASP A 224 21.89 2.36 -14.63
N PRO A 225 22.35 1.43 -15.50
CA PRO A 225 22.61 1.75 -16.91
C PRO A 225 21.36 2.25 -17.66
N ASP A 226 20.17 1.81 -17.26
CA ASP A 226 18.89 2.14 -17.89
C ASP A 226 18.14 3.27 -17.15
N TYR A 227 18.87 4.08 -16.36
CA TYR A 227 18.28 5.08 -15.46
C TYR A 227 17.27 5.99 -16.14
N ILE A 228 17.61 6.54 -17.31
CA ILE A 228 16.74 7.47 -18.04
C ILE A 228 15.41 6.79 -18.37
N LYS A 229 15.47 5.57 -18.92
CA LYS A 229 14.29 4.79 -19.29
C LYS A 229 13.45 4.40 -18.08
N ASN A 230 14.08 4.09 -16.95
CA ASN A 230 13.38 3.72 -15.73
C ASN A 230 12.71 4.93 -15.05
N GLU A 231 13.31 6.11 -15.14
CA GLU A 231 12.70 7.35 -14.65
C GLU A 231 11.53 7.78 -15.55
N GLU A 232 11.66 7.61 -16.87
CA GLU A 232 10.59 7.88 -17.84
C GLU A 232 9.39 6.94 -17.62
N ARG A 233 9.63 5.62 -17.49
CA ARG A 233 8.57 4.67 -17.12
C ARG A 233 7.85 5.04 -15.83
N TYR A 234 8.57 5.54 -14.82
CA TYR A 234 7.94 5.97 -13.59
C TYR A 234 7.15 7.27 -13.78
N LYS A 235 7.62 8.19 -14.64
CA LYS A 235 6.88 9.40 -15.01
C LYS A 235 5.52 9.04 -15.62
N ASP A 236 5.46 8.04 -16.49
CA ASP A 236 4.22 7.58 -17.11
C ASP A 236 3.26 7.00 -16.06
N ILE A 237 3.75 6.09 -15.21
CA ILE A 237 2.97 5.50 -14.11
C ILE A 237 2.48 6.59 -13.15
N LYS A 238 3.33 7.56 -12.84
CA LYS A 238 2.97 8.70 -11.97
C LYS A 238 1.84 9.51 -12.60
N ALA A 239 1.91 9.82 -13.89
CA ALA A 239 0.90 10.60 -14.59
C ALA A 239 -0.47 9.87 -14.57
N GLU A 240 -0.45 8.56 -14.81
CA GLU A 240 -1.64 7.69 -14.71
C GLU A 240 -2.24 7.72 -13.29
N ILE A 241 -1.42 7.56 -12.25
CA ILE A 241 -1.89 7.53 -10.85
C ILE A 241 -2.47 8.87 -10.41
N LEU A 242 -1.82 9.98 -10.79
CA LEU A 242 -2.23 11.32 -10.35
C LEU A 242 -3.32 11.94 -11.23
N GLY A 243 -3.65 11.32 -12.37
CA GLY A 243 -4.55 11.90 -13.35
C GLY A 243 -3.99 13.20 -13.93
N GLU A 244 -2.66 13.34 -13.98
CA GLU A 244 -2.02 14.41 -14.76
C GLU A 244 -2.27 14.07 -16.23
N GLU A 245 -3.27 14.72 -16.87
CA GLU A 245 -3.44 14.65 -18.32
C GLU A 245 -2.08 14.90 -18.94
N SER A 246 -1.58 13.89 -19.65
CA SER A 246 -0.33 13.99 -20.36
C SER A 246 -0.56 14.95 -21.51
N ASP A 247 -0.37 16.25 -21.27
CA ASP A 247 -0.25 17.29 -22.28
C ASP A 247 1.05 17.05 -23.10
N GLU A 248 1.15 15.88 -23.73
CA GLU A 248 2.11 15.59 -24.79
C GLU A 248 1.40 15.65 -26.16
N GLU A 249 0.52 16.63 -26.34
CA GLU A 249 0.30 17.26 -27.65
C GLU A 249 1.34 18.37 -27.83
N SER A 250 2.62 17.98 -27.88
CA SER A 250 3.66 18.81 -28.51
C SER A 250 3.75 18.48 -30.00
N GLY A 251 2.59 18.45 -30.67
CA GLY A 251 2.47 18.52 -32.12
C GLY A 251 2.46 19.98 -32.56
N SER A 252 3.60 20.65 -32.49
CA SER A 252 3.75 21.96 -33.12
C SER A 252 3.88 21.79 -34.63
N ASP A 253 2.75 21.73 -35.32
CA ASP A 253 2.65 22.05 -36.75
C ASP A 253 1.25 22.65 -37.01
N GLU A 254 1.10 23.93 -36.68
CA GLU A 254 0.03 24.74 -37.27
C GLU A 254 0.42 25.16 -38.68
N SER A 255 -0.25 24.59 -39.70
CA SER A 255 -1.14 25.34 -40.61
C SER A 255 -1.35 24.61 -41.95
N SER A 256 -2.58 24.16 -42.21
CA SER A 256 -3.39 24.67 -43.33
C SER A 256 -4.76 23.99 -43.39
N ASP A 257 -5.79 24.83 -43.45
CA ASP A 257 -7.20 24.53 -43.69
C ASP A 257 -7.45 23.65 -44.91
N SER A 258 -8.40 22.74 -44.78
CA SER A 258 -9.46 22.56 -45.79
C SER A 258 -10.61 21.72 -45.22
N ASP A 259 -11.79 22.33 -45.22
CA ASP A 259 -13.10 21.71 -45.00
C ASP A 259 -13.29 20.46 -45.89
N ASP A 260 -13.77 19.36 -45.30
CA ASP A 260 -14.71 18.46 -45.98
C ASP A 260 -15.47 17.61 -44.95
N GLU A 261 -16.78 17.81 -44.92
CA GLU A 261 -17.74 16.91 -44.28
C GLU A 261 -17.87 15.65 -45.13
N GLU A 262 -17.35 14.51 -44.67
CA GLU A 262 -17.72 13.20 -45.21
C GLU A 262 -18.22 12.22 -44.14
N VAL A 263 -19.32 11.60 -44.51
CA VAL A 263 -20.23 10.76 -43.75
C VAL A 263 -19.56 9.43 -43.37
N ALA A 264 -19.77 9.02 -42.12
CA ALA A 264 -19.24 7.79 -41.55
C ALA A 264 -19.56 6.54 -42.39
N GLU A 265 -18.54 5.92 -42.97
CA GLU A 265 -18.60 4.55 -43.47
C GLU A 265 -18.53 3.56 -42.29
N SER A 266 -19.55 2.71 -42.23
CA SER A 266 -19.67 1.59 -41.31
C SER A 266 -18.51 0.60 -41.49
N LYS A 267 -17.54 0.62 -40.58
CA LYS A 267 -16.48 -0.41 -40.52
C LYS A 267 -17.07 -1.74 -40.06
N GLU A 268 -16.76 -2.77 -40.84
CA GLU A 268 -17.07 -4.17 -40.57
C GLU A 268 -16.50 -4.64 -39.22
N GLY A 269 -17.33 -5.38 -38.48
CA GLY A 269 -17.09 -6.19 -37.28
C GLY A 269 -15.77 -5.99 -36.54
N ILE A 270 -15.77 -5.12 -35.52
CA ILE A 270 -14.73 -5.10 -34.49
C ILE A 270 -14.87 -6.38 -33.66
N GLU A 271 -13.86 -7.26 -33.72
CA GLU A 271 -13.77 -8.42 -32.83
C GLU A 271 -13.41 -7.92 -31.42
N ASP A 272 -14.43 -7.81 -30.55
CA ASP A 272 -14.27 -7.39 -29.17
C ASP A 272 -13.46 -8.44 -28.38
N ARG A 273 -12.20 -8.11 -28.08
CA ARG A 273 -11.31 -8.92 -27.22
C ARG A 273 -11.33 -8.52 -25.75
N THR A 274 -12.17 -7.55 -25.38
CA THR A 274 -12.10 -6.90 -24.07
C THR A 274 -13.06 -7.48 -23.03
N GLU A 275 -13.79 -8.57 -23.33
CA GLU A 275 -14.78 -9.23 -22.44
C GLU A 275 -15.74 -8.25 -21.72
N THR A 276 -15.87 -7.01 -22.19
CA THR A 276 -16.44 -5.92 -21.38
C THR A 276 -17.95 -6.13 -21.20
N ASN A 277 -18.60 -6.68 -22.22
CA ASN A 277 -20.00 -7.10 -22.13
C ASN A 277 -20.22 -8.25 -21.14
N LEU A 278 -19.27 -9.19 -21.03
CA LEU A 278 -19.34 -10.29 -20.08
C LEU A 278 -19.19 -9.77 -18.64
N VAL A 279 -18.25 -8.84 -18.42
CA VAL A 279 -18.03 -8.21 -17.11
C VAL A 279 -19.23 -7.37 -16.70
N ASN A 280 -19.80 -6.59 -17.62
CA ASN A 280 -21.01 -5.81 -17.37
C ASN A 280 -22.21 -6.71 -17.04
N LEU A 281 -22.40 -7.80 -17.79
CA LEU A 281 -23.46 -8.78 -17.51
C LEU A 281 -23.31 -9.40 -16.12
N ARG A 282 -22.08 -9.78 -15.72
CA ARG A 282 -21.80 -10.32 -14.38
C ARG A 282 -22.09 -9.30 -13.29
N ARG A 283 -21.75 -8.03 -13.50
CA ARG A 283 -22.03 -6.93 -12.56
C ARG A 283 -23.54 -6.73 -12.39
N THR A 284 -24.30 -6.72 -13.49
CA THR A 284 -25.76 -6.60 -13.44
C THR A 284 -26.38 -7.75 -12.66
N ILE A 285 -26.06 -9.00 -13.01
CA ILE A 285 -26.59 -10.20 -12.31
C ILE A 285 -26.26 -10.17 -10.81
N TYR A 286 -25.03 -9.78 -10.46
CA TYR A 286 -24.61 -9.70 -9.06
C TYR A 286 -25.41 -8.64 -8.28
N LEU A 287 -25.59 -7.45 -8.85
CA LEU A 287 -26.35 -6.37 -8.21
C LEU A 287 -27.83 -6.75 -8.04
N THR A 288 -28.44 -7.40 -9.03
CA THR A 288 -29.81 -7.92 -8.95
C THR A 288 -29.96 -8.93 -7.81
N ILE A 289 -29.00 -9.85 -7.64
CA ILE A 289 -29.01 -10.83 -6.54
C ILE A 289 -28.81 -10.16 -5.17
N MET A 290 -27.91 -9.18 -5.08
CA MET A 290 -27.58 -8.51 -3.81
C MET A 290 -28.67 -7.54 -3.33
N ASN A 291 -29.45 -6.97 -4.26
CA ASN A 291 -30.55 -6.06 -3.93
C ASN A 291 -31.85 -6.79 -3.60
N ALA A 292 -31.98 -8.06 -4.00
CA ALA A 292 -33.16 -8.88 -3.69
C ALA A 292 -33.20 -9.27 -2.20
N LEU A 293 -34.38 -9.16 -1.58
CA LEU A 293 -34.58 -9.51 -0.17
C LEU A 293 -34.75 -11.02 0.03
N VAL A 294 -35.20 -11.73 -1.00
CA VAL A 294 -35.45 -13.18 -1.02
C VAL A 294 -35.14 -13.80 -2.38
N TYR A 295 -34.78 -15.08 -2.40
CA TYR A 295 -34.33 -15.77 -3.61
C TYR A 295 -35.39 -15.81 -4.74
N GLU A 296 -36.69 -15.76 -4.43
CA GLU A 296 -37.76 -15.74 -5.45
C GLU A 296 -37.78 -14.43 -6.24
N GLU A 297 -37.45 -13.31 -5.58
CA GLU A 297 -37.36 -11.98 -6.18
C GLU A 297 -36.13 -11.88 -7.11
N ALA A 298 -34.97 -12.37 -6.65
CA ALA A 298 -33.76 -12.46 -7.47
C ALA A 298 -33.98 -13.30 -8.75
N VAL A 299 -34.73 -14.40 -8.65
CA VAL A 299 -35.04 -15.26 -9.82
C VAL A 299 -36.03 -14.60 -10.77
N HIS A 300 -37.00 -13.84 -10.25
CA HIS A 300 -37.95 -13.12 -11.10
C HIS A 300 -37.26 -12.00 -11.90
N GLU A 301 -36.48 -11.14 -11.23
CA GLU A 301 -35.80 -10.02 -11.87
C GLU A 301 -34.76 -10.48 -12.89
N THR A 302 -33.99 -11.52 -12.58
CA THR A 302 -32.99 -12.06 -13.53
C THR A 302 -33.62 -12.68 -14.78
N VAL A 303 -34.82 -13.25 -14.68
CA VAL A 303 -35.56 -13.80 -15.85
C VAL A 303 -36.18 -12.70 -16.69
N GLU A 304 -36.64 -11.61 -16.07
CA GLU A 304 -37.22 -10.44 -16.75
C GLU A 304 -36.16 -9.66 -17.56
N ASP A 305 -34.94 -9.51 -17.01
CA ASP A 305 -33.80 -8.87 -17.70
C ASP A 305 -33.19 -9.72 -18.84
N SER A 306 -33.58 -11.00 -18.93
CA SER A 306 -33.07 -11.95 -19.94
C SER A 306 -33.96 -12.11 -21.18
N ALA A 307 -35.10 -11.41 -21.23
CA ALA A 307 -36.10 -11.49 -22.31
C ALA A 307 -36.04 -10.30 -23.27
#